data_AF-A0A1I3QFQ6-F1
#
_entry.id   AF-A0A1I3QFQ6-F1
#
_cell.length_a   1.000
_cell.length_b   1.000
_cell.length_c   1.000
_cell.angle_alpha   90.00
_cell.angle_beta   90.00
_cell.angle_gamma   90.00
#
_symmetry.space_group_name_H-M   'P 1'
#
loop_
_entity.id
_entity.type
_entity.pdbx_description
1 polymer ?
#
loop_
_entity_poly.entity_id
_entity_poly.type
_entity_poly.pdbx_seq_one_letter_code
_entity_poly.pdbx_strand_id
1 'polypeptide(L)'
;MFFLLRLIVSLYYNTLVVINRFYDYLPISFVKKVLYLTSPFNNLFEYQMSDFKTITNLLINFRDERDWKQFHNSKDLALAISIEAAELNELFLWKSNEDVDKTKVKEELADIFSYALLLAEKHDLDVATIIKDKIKLNGEKYPVEKSKGSAKKYNQL
;
A
#
# COMPACT_ATOMS: atom_id res chain seq x y z
N MET A 1 -17.24 -36.59 -20.63
CA MET A 1 -16.64 -35.25 -20.85
C MET A 1 -16.75 -34.34 -19.62
N PHE A 2 -17.93 -34.13 -19.05
CA PHE A 2 -18.12 -33.27 -17.85
C PHE A 2 -17.39 -33.73 -16.56
N PHE A 3 -17.24 -35.04 -16.35
CA PHE A 3 -16.56 -35.58 -15.16
C PHE A 3 -15.05 -35.29 -15.16
N LEU A 4 -14.40 -35.37 -16.33
CA LEU A 4 -12.98 -35.04 -16.50
C LEU A 4 -12.72 -33.55 -16.26
N LEU A 5 -13.61 -32.69 -16.77
CA LEU A 5 -13.51 -31.24 -16.57
C LEU A 5 -13.60 -30.87 -15.08
N ARG A 6 -14.51 -31.52 -14.35
CA ARG A 6 -14.70 -31.30 -12.91
C ARG A 6 -13.50 -31.78 -12.07
N LEU A 7 -12.86 -32.87 -12.49
CA LEU A 7 -11.64 -33.39 -11.84
C LEU A 7 -10.43 -32.47 -12.07
N ILE A 8 -10.28 -31.96 -13.29
CA ILE A 8 -9.21 -31.00 -13.65
C ILE A 8 -9.37 -29.70 -12.85
N VAL A 9 -10.59 -29.16 -12.77
CA VAL A 9 -10.87 -27.96 -11.98
C VAL A 9 -10.61 -28.18 -10.50
N SER A 10 -10.98 -29.34 -9.94
CA SER A 10 -10.76 -29.66 -8.52
C SER A 10 -9.27 -29.83 -8.17
N LEU A 11 -8.51 -30.52 -9.02
CA LEU A 11 -7.06 -30.67 -8.85
C LEU A 11 -6.35 -29.33 -8.99
N TYR A 12 -6.76 -28.50 -9.96
CA TYR A 12 -6.26 -27.14 -10.15
C TYR A 12 -6.52 -26.26 -8.91
N TYR A 13 -7.75 -26.28 -8.38
CA TYR A 13 -8.12 -25.50 -7.20
C TYR A 13 -7.32 -25.91 -5.96
N ASN A 14 -7.16 -27.22 -5.73
CA ASN A 14 -6.35 -27.71 -4.61
C ASN A 14 -4.88 -27.34 -4.75
N THR A 15 -4.32 -27.39 -5.96
CA THR A 15 -2.92 -27.03 -6.20
C THR A 15 -2.69 -25.53 -5.95
N LEU A 16 -3.63 -24.68 -6.36
CA LEU A 16 -3.55 -23.23 -6.15
C LEU A 16 -3.81 -22.81 -4.71
N VAL A 17 -4.71 -23.49 -4.00
CA VAL A 17 -4.89 -23.30 -2.55
C VAL A 17 -3.61 -23.64 -1.80
N VAL A 18 -2.91 -24.70 -2.19
CA VAL A 18 -1.60 -25.06 -1.62
C VAL A 18 -0.56 -23.97 -1.96
N ILE A 19 -0.47 -23.53 -3.22
CA ILE A 19 0.47 -22.47 -3.61
C ILE A 19 0.19 -21.15 -2.86
N ASN A 20 -1.07 -20.73 -2.73
CA ASN A 20 -1.45 -19.51 -2.00
C ASN A 20 -1.09 -19.60 -0.51
N ARG A 21 -1.17 -20.79 0.09
CA ARG A 21 -0.83 -21.00 1.51
C ARG A 21 0.68 -20.91 1.79
N PHE A 22 1.50 -21.08 0.75
CA PHE A 22 2.97 -21.05 0.85
C PHE A 22 3.59 -19.94 -0.02
N TYR A 23 2.78 -19.04 -0.58
CA TYR A 23 3.19 -18.01 -1.53
C TYR A 23 4.31 -17.12 -0.96
N ASP A 24 4.17 -16.73 0.30
CA ASP A 24 5.13 -15.86 1.00
C ASP A 24 6.50 -16.54 1.26
N TYR A 25 6.63 -17.86 0.99
CA TYR A 25 7.84 -18.64 1.22
C TYR A 25 8.49 -19.17 -0.07
N LEU A 26 7.93 -18.85 -1.25
CA LEU A 26 8.43 -19.35 -2.54
C LEU A 26 9.23 -18.28 -3.30
N PRO A 27 10.32 -18.65 -4.00
CA PRO A 27 11.07 -17.71 -4.84
C PRO A 27 10.20 -17.10 -5.94
N ILE A 28 10.30 -15.78 -6.14
CA ILE A 28 9.51 -15.03 -7.14
C ILE A 28 9.65 -15.60 -8.56
N SER A 29 10.83 -16.13 -8.92
CA SER A 29 11.08 -16.77 -10.21
C SER A 29 10.28 -18.07 -10.40
N PHE A 30 10.07 -18.83 -9.33
CA PHE A 30 9.27 -20.05 -9.32
C PHE A 30 7.78 -19.70 -9.44
N VAL A 31 7.31 -18.72 -8.68
CA VAL A 31 5.93 -18.22 -8.71
C VAL A 31 5.56 -17.71 -10.11
N LYS A 32 6.41 -16.89 -10.74
CA LYS A 32 6.19 -16.40 -12.12
C LYS A 32 6.10 -17.54 -13.15
N LYS A 33 6.89 -18.61 -12.99
CA LYS A 33 6.88 -19.76 -13.89
C LYS A 33 5.60 -20.58 -13.74
N VAL A 34 5.11 -20.76 -12.52
CA VAL A 34 3.83 -21.45 -12.23
C VAL A 34 2.66 -20.64 -12.79
N LEU A 35 2.62 -19.32 -12.56
CA LEU A 35 1.57 -18.44 -13.08
C LEU A 35 1.53 -18.40 -14.62
N TYR A 36 2.69 -18.40 -15.29
CA TYR A 36 2.77 -18.44 -16.75
C TYR A 36 2.19 -19.75 -17.35
N LEU A 37 2.42 -20.88 -16.68
CA LEU A 37 1.91 -22.18 -17.11
C LEU A 37 0.39 -22.34 -16.89
N THR A 38 -0.21 -21.49 -16.06
CA THR A 38 -1.66 -21.47 -15.77
C THR A 38 -2.44 -20.39 -16.53
N SER A 39 -1.80 -19.78 -17.54
CA SER A 39 -2.27 -18.61 -18.30
C SER A 39 -3.71 -18.65 -18.85
N PRO A 40 -4.32 -19.79 -19.25
CA PRO A 40 -5.72 -19.79 -19.70
C PRO A 40 -6.74 -19.38 -18.61
N PHE A 41 -6.32 -19.28 -17.35
CA PHE A 41 -7.15 -18.89 -16.21
C PHE A 41 -6.63 -17.64 -15.46
N ASN A 42 -5.71 -16.87 -16.04
CA ASN A 42 -5.09 -15.71 -15.38
C ASN A 42 -6.10 -14.67 -14.88
N ASN A 43 -7.29 -14.57 -15.47
CA ASN A 43 -8.35 -13.67 -15.00
C ASN A 43 -9.04 -14.11 -13.70
N LEU A 44 -8.75 -15.31 -13.18
CA LEU A 44 -9.25 -15.81 -11.88
C LEU A 44 -8.18 -15.78 -10.78
N PHE A 45 -6.92 -15.47 -11.12
CA PHE A 45 -5.75 -15.43 -10.23
C PHE A 45 -5.02 -14.09 -10.21
N GLU A 46 -5.66 -13.03 -10.71
CA GLU A 46 -5.49 -11.71 -10.13
C GLU A 46 -6.06 -11.74 -8.70
N TYR A 47 -5.44 -12.55 -7.84
CA TYR A 47 -5.64 -12.54 -6.41
C TYR A 47 -5.29 -11.12 -5.97
N GLN A 48 -6.32 -10.34 -5.66
CA GLN A 48 -6.27 -8.92 -5.36
C GLN A 48 -5.21 -8.61 -4.29
N MET A 49 -3.96 -8.45 -4.72
CA MET A 49 -3.00 -7.70 -3.94
C MET A 49 -3.51 -6.27 -3.94
N SER A 50 -3.73 -5.72 -2.75
CA SER A 50 -4.11 -4.31 -2.63
C SER A 50 -3.04 -3.45 -3.31
N ASP A 51 -3.45 -2.33 -3.90
CA ASP A 51 -2.52 -1.39 -4.55
C ASP A 51 -1.37 -1.00 -3.62
N PHE A 52 -1.65 -0.85 -2.32
CA PHE A 52 -0.64 -0.63 -1.29
C PHE A 52 0.43 -1.73 -1.24
N LYS A 53 0.05 -3.01 -1.28
CA LYS A 53 1.01 -4.12 -1.23
C LYS A 53 1.85 -4.17 -2.51
N THR A 54 1.23 -3.91 -3.67
CA THR A 54 1.92 -3.84 -4.96
C THR A 54 2.96 -2.72 -4.97
N ILE A 55 2.59 -1.51 -4.55
CA ILE A 55 3.50 -0.35 -4.51
C ILE A 55 4.61 -0.57 -3.48
N THR A 56 4.28 -1.09 -2.29
CA THR A 56 5.26 -1.37 -1.23
C THR A 56 6.32 -2.36 -1.72
N ASN A 57 5.94 -3.41 -2.44
CA ASN A 57 6.89 -4.35 -3.03
C ASN A 57 7.81 -3.71 -4.08
N LEU A 58 7.29 -2.78 -4.90
CA LEU A 58 8.12 -2.03 -5.84
C LEU A 58 9.16 -1.18 -5.11
N LEU A 59 8.77 -0.52 -4.01
CA LEU A 59 9.67 0.27 -3.17
C LEU A 59 10.73 -0.58 -2.47
N ILE A 60 10.36 -1.76 -1.96
CA ILE A 60 11.29 -2.71 -1.35
C ILE A 60 12.34 -3.15 -2.37
N ASN A 61 11.91 -3.56 -3.57
CA ASN A 61 12.83 -3.97 -4.63
C ASN A 61 13.77 -2.81 -5.00
N PHE A 62 13.25 -1.60 -5.20
CA PHE A 62 14.04 -0.41 -5.50
C PHE A 62 15.09 -0.11 -4.42
N ARG A 63 14.69 -0.20 -3.14
CA ARG A 63 15.55 -0.02 -1.96
C ARG A 63 16.65 -1.07 -1.91
N ASP A 64 16.29 -2.34 -2.05
CA ASP A 64 17.18 -3.48 -1.84
C ASP A 64 18.17 -3.62 -3.00
N GLU A 65 17.79 -3.29 -4.24
CA GLU A 65 18.70 -3.19 -5.40
C GLU A 65 19.85 -2.20 -5.18
N ARG A 66 19.68 -1.24 -4.27
CA ARG A 66 20.67 -0.20 -3.94
C ARG A 66 21.34 -0.44 -2.59
N ASP A 67 21.05 -1.56 -1.94
CA ASP A 67 21.50 -1.87 -0.58
C ASP A 67 21.12 -0.78 0.44
N TRP A 68 20.03 -0.05 0.20
CA TRP A 68 19.62 1.08 1.05
C TRP A 68 18.86 0.67 2.31
N LYS A 69 18.56 -0.63 2.47
CA LYS A 69 17.89 -1.16 3.65
C LYS A 69 18.61 -0.80 4.95
N GLN A 70 19.95 -0.67 4.92
CA GLN A 70 20.78 -0.27 6.05
C GLN A 70 20.52 1.17 6.54
N PHE A 71 20.10 2.07 5.65
CA PHE A 71 19.78 3.47 5.98
C PHE A 71 18.30 3.65 6.36
N HIS A 72 17.44 2.71 5.96
CA HIS A 72 15.99 2.79 6.21
C HIS A 72 15.61 2.16 7.56
N ASN A 73 16.18 2.65 8.66
CA ASN A 73 15.68 2.34 10.00
C ASN A 73 14.44 3.18 10.36
N SER A 74 13.68 2.81 11.40
CA SER A 74 12.41 3.46 11.72
C SER A 74 12.57 4.96 12.02
N LYS A 75 13.67 5.34 12.69
CA LYS A 75 13.97 6.73 13.02
C LYS A 75 14.26 7.54 11.75
N ASP A 76 15.09 7.00 10.86
CA ASP A 76 15.48 7.69 9.63
C ASP A 76 14.33 7.77 8.61
N LEU A 77 13.50 6.73 8.50
CA LEU A 77 12.28 6.77 7.69
C LEU A 77 11.25 7.80 8.22
N ALA A 78 11.06 7.86 9.55
CA ALA A 78 10.18 8.86 10.15
C ALA A 78 10.72 10.29 9.95
N LEU A 79 12.05 10.46 10.00
CA LEU A 79 12.69 11.74 9.71
C LEU A 79 12.51 12.14 8.24
N ALA A 80 12.69 11.20 7.31
CA ALA A 80 12.46 11.43 5.88
C ALA A 80 11.02 11.93 5.63
N ILE A 81 10.00 11.26 6.19
CA ILE A 81 8.60 11.72 6.11
C ILE A 81 8.46 13.18 6.57
N SER A 82 9.13 13.56 7.66
CA SER A 82 9.07 14.94 8.17
C SER A 82 9.74 15.95 7.25
N ILE A 83 10.80 15.55 6.54
CA ILE A 83 11.52 16.38 5.57
C ILE A 83 10.63 16.59 4.34
N GLU A 84 10.12 15.53 3.73
CA GLU A 84 9.24 15.66 2.54
C GLU A 84 7.94 16.40 2.86
N ALA A 85 7.42 16.27 4.09
CA ALA A 85 6.29 17.08 4.53
C ALA A 85 6.63 18.57 4.62
N ALA A 86 7.89 18.92 4.95
CA ALA A 86 8.35 20.31 4.94
C ALA A 86 8.58 20.82 3.52
N GLU A 87 9.10 20.00 2.61
CA GLU A 87 9.23 20.32 1.18
C GLU A 87 7.85 20.57 0.55
N LEU A 88 6.86 19.72 0.85
CA LEU A 88 5.46 19.94 0.49
C LEU A 88 4.94 21.29 1.03
N ASN A 89 5.24 21.64 2.28
CA ASN A 89 4.80 22.91 2.87
C ASN A 89 5.43 24.12 2.16
N GLU A 90 6.68 24.03 1.73
CA GLU A 90 7.37 25.09 1.00
C GLU A 90 6.66 25.44 -0.31
N LEU A 91 6.01 24.45 -0.96
CA LEU A 91 5.24 24.70 -2.17
C LEU A 91 4.09 25.70 -1.96
N PHE A 92 3.53 25.77 -0.75
CA PHE A 92 2.44 26.68 -0.37
C PHE A 92 2.91 27.93 0.36
N LEU A 93 4.17 27.99 0.78
CA LEU A 93 4.72 29.11 1.53
C LEU A 93 4.75 30.39 0.65
N TRP A 94 4.15 31.47 1.15
CA TRP A 94 4.04 32.78 0.46
C TRP A 94 3.26 32.79 -0.86
N LYS A 95 2.41 31.77 -1.11
CA LYS A 95 1.60 31.67 -2.34
C LYS A 95 0.11 31.62 -2.03
N SER A 96 -0.72 31.97 -3.02
CA SER A 96 -2.15 31.67 -2.98
C SER A 96 -2.37 30.17 -3.24
N ASN A 97 -3.52 29.63 -2.82
CA ASN A 97 -3.82 28.20 -2.97
C ASN A 97 -3.91 27.79 -4.45
N GLU A 98 -4.26 28.73 -5.32
CA GLU A 98 -4.50 28.51 -6.75
C GLU A 98 -3.20 28.49 -7.57
N ASP A 99 -2.10 29.05 -7.06
CA ASP A 99 -0.84 29.26 -7.78
C ASP A 99 0.17 28.10 -7.62
N VAL A 100 -0.21 27.01 -6.95
CA VAL A 100 0.71 25.92 -6.62
C VAL A 100 0.90 24.97 -7.80
N ASP A 101 2.17 24.67 -8.11
CA ASP A 101 2.54 23.70 -9.15
C ASP A 101 2.16 22.28 -8.71
N LYS A 102 1.11 21.75 -9.36
CA LYS A 102 0.59 20.40 -9.10
C LYS A 102 1.60 19.31 -9.40
N THR A 103 2.57 19.55 -10.28
CA THR A 103 3.64 18.59 -10.59
C THR A 103 4.52 18.38 -9.37
N LYS A 104 4.94 19.47 -8.73
CA LYS A 104 5.72 19.42 -7.50
C LYS A 104 4.94 18.83 -6.35
N VAL A 105 3.67 19.22 -6.16
CA VAL A 105 2.82 18.61 -5.12
C VAL A 105 2.71 17.10 -5.29
N LYS A 106 2.62 16.62 -6.54
CA LYS A 106 2.60 15.19 -6.83
C LYS A 106 3.91 14.50 -6.44
N GLU A 107 5.06 15.13 -6.69
CA GLU A 107 6.38 14.63 -6.32
C GLU A 107 6.49 14.49 -4.80
N GLU A 108 6.27 15.58 -4.04
CA GLU A 108 6.40 15.56 -2.58
C GLU A 108 5.42 14.57 -1.91
N LEU A 109 4.18 14.47 -2.42
CA LEU A 109 3.24 13.48 -1.91
C LEU A 109 3.70 12.04 -2.21
N ALA A 110 4.29 11.79 -3.38
CA ALA A 110 4.82 10.49 -3.72
C ALA A 110 5.98 10.10 -2.79
N ASP A 111 6.84 11.03 -2.41
CA ASP A 111 7.94 10.78 -1.49
C ASP A 111 7.44 10.53 -0.06
N ILE A 112 6.51 11.35 0.43
CA ILE A 112 5.83 11.12 1.72
C ILE A 112 5.21 9.72 1.77
N PHE A 113 4.45 9.33 0.74
CA PHE A 113 3.84 8.01 0.70
C PHE A 113 4.88 6.90 0.62
N SER A 114 5.96 7.09 -0.15
CA SER A 114 7.01 6.08 -0.29
C SER A 114 7.68 5.76 1.05
N TYR A 115 8.09 6.78 1.80
CA TYR A 115 8.68 6.57 3.13
C TYR A 115 7.67 6.03 4.14
N ALA A 116 6.41 6.48 4.10
CA ALA A 116 5.36 5.97 4.98
C ALA A 116 5.07 4.48 4.72
N LEU A 117 5.03 4.04 3.46
CA LEU A 117 4.84 2.63 3.10
C LEU A 117 6.03 1.77 3.53
N LEU A 118 7.26 2.23 3.32
CA LEU A 118 8.46 1.54 3.80
C LEU A 118 8.51 1.46 5.33
N LEU A 119 8.05 2.51 6.03
CA LEU A 119 7.96 2.49 7.49
C LEU A 119 6.88 1.51 7.97
N ALA A 120 5.71 1.48 7.32
CA ALA A 120 4.66 0.52 7.61
C ALA A 120 5.14 -0.93 7.41
N GLU A 121 5.84 -1.22 6.30
CA GLU A 121 6.45 -2.53 6.05
C GLU A 121 7.42 -2.92 7.17
N LYS A 122 8.30 -2.00 7.57
CA LYS A 122 9.28 -2.26 8.62
C LYS A 122 8.66 -2.66 9.96
N HIS A 123 7.41 -2.27 10.19
CA HIS A 123 6.65 -2.56 11.41
C HIS A 123 5.54 -3.60 11.20
N ASP A 124 5.55 -4.31 10.07
CA ASP A 124 4.55 -5.34 9.72
C ASP A 124 3.10 -4.82 9.78
N LEU A 125 2.88 -3.55 9.40
CA LEU A 125 1.57 -2.91 9.44
C LEU A 125 0.83 -3.04 8.11
N ASP A 126 -0.39 -3.59 8.13
CA ASP A 126 -1.29 -3.54 6.97
C ASP A 126 -1.87 -2.13 6.80
N VAL A 127 -1.39 -1.42 5.78
CA VAL A 127 -1.72 -0.02 5.49
C VAL A 127 -3.22 0.20 5.33
N ALA A 128 -3.91 -0.70 4.61
CA ALA A 128 -5.34 -0.58 4.39
C ALA A 128 -6.12 -0.70 5.71
N THR A 129 -5.71 -1.60 6.59
CA THR A 129 -6.33 -1.85 7.90
C THR A 129 -6.13 -0.65 8.82
N ILE A 130 -4.89 -0.16 8.99
CA ILE A 130 -4.63 0.97 9.90
C ILE A 130 -5.37 2.24 9.46
N ILE A 131 -5.53 2.47 8.15
CA ILE A 131 -6.29 3.60 7.63
C ILE A 131 -7.80 3.42 7.90
N LYS A 132 -8.36 2.24 7.61
CA LYS A 132 -9.79 1.95 7.84
C LYS A 132 -10.16 2.07 9.32
N ASP A 133 -9.33 1.53 10.20
CA ASP A 133 -9.52 1.63 11.65
C ASP A 133 -9.46 3.08 12.10
N LYS A 134 -8.51 3.86 11.58
CA LYS A 134 -8.40 5.29 11.89
C LYS A 134 -9.61 6.09 11.41
N ILE A 135 -10.14 5.80 10.22
CA ILE A 135 -11.35 6.43 9.69
C ILE A 135 -12.54 6.15 10.60
N LYS A 136 -12.73 4.89 11.03
CA LYS A 136 -13.81 4.51 11.96
C LYS A 136 -13.71 5.30 13.27
N LEU A 137 -12.53 5.29 13.90
CA LEU A 137 -12.28 6.04 15.15
C LEU A 137 -12.51 7.55 14.98
N ASN A 138 -12.10 8.12 13.84
CA ASN A 138 -12.34 9.53 13.56
C ASN A 138 -13.83 9.83 13.35
N GLY A 139 -14.60 8.93 12.74
CA GLY A 139 -16.05 9.06 12.58
C GLY A 139 -16.80 9.05 13.92
N GLU A 140 -16.39 8.18 14.84
CA GLU A 140 -16.90 8.15 16.22
C GLU A 140 -16.56 9.44 16.98
N LYS A 141 -15.35 9.98 16.76
CA LYS A 141 -14.86 11.21 17.39
C LYS A 141 -15.49 12.49 16.82
N TYR A 142 -15.92 12.49 15.56
CA TYR A 142 -16.49 13.64 14.86
C TYR A 142 -17.84 13.29 14.20
N PRO A 143 -18.92 13.03 14.97
CA PRO A 143 -20.22 12.66 14.40
C PRO A 143 -20.76 13.72 13.44
N VAL A 144 -21.33 13.30 12.31
CA VAL A 144 -21.79 14.19 11.22
C VAL A 144 -22.69 15.32 11.73
N GLU A 145 -23.66 15.01 12.59
CA GLU A 145 -24.61 15.98 13.14
C GLU A 145 -23.95 17.11 13.94
N LYS A 146 -22.75 16.89 14.47
CA LYS A 146 -22.01 17.87 15.26
C LYS A 146 -20.86 18.52 14.49
N SER A 147 -20.26 17.80 13.54
CA SER A 147 -19.00 18.19 12.89
C SER A 147 -19.18 18.77 11.48
N LYS A 148 -20.34 18.59 10.83
CA LYS A 148 -20.56 19.03 9.45
C LYS A 148 -20.38 20.56 9.30
N GLY A 149 -19.47 20.96 8.42
CA GLY A 149 -19.15 22.38 8.17
C GLY A 149 -18.39 23.08 9.30
N SER A 150 -17.95 22.35 10.32
CA SER A 150 -17.25 22.89 11.48
C SER A 150 -15.81 22.38 11.54
N ALA A 151 -14.85 23.28 11.64
CA ALA A 151 -13.45 22.96 11.89
C ALA A 151 -13.12 22.88 13.40
N LYS A 152 -14.12 23.01 14.28
CA LYS A 152 -13.92 22.93 15.73
C LYS A 152 -13.41 21.55 16.11
N LYS A 153 -12.52 21.51 17.10
CA LYS A 153 -12.05 20.23 17.65
C LYS A 153 -13.21 19.53 18.36
N TYR A 154 -13.18 18.19 18.42
CA TYR A 154 -14.24 17.37 19.02
C TYR A 154 -14.62 17.75 20.47
N ASN A 155 -13.69 18.32 21.24
CA ASN A 155 -13.92 18.84 22.58
C ASN A 155 -14.63 20.21 22.61
N GLN A 156 -14.97 20.75 21.44
CA GLN A 156 -15.63 22.04 21.21
C GLN A 156 -16.85 21.89 20.29
N LEU A 157 -17.28 20.66 20.00
CA LEU A 157 -18.45 20.32 19.17
C LEU A 157 -19.74 20.19 19.98
#